data_AF-A0A417Z0B6-F1
#
_entry.id   AF-A0A417Z0B6-F1
#
_cell.length_a   1.000
_cell.length_b   1.000
_cell.length_c   1.000
_cell.angle_alpha   90.00
_cell.angle_beta   90.00
_cell.angle_gamma   90.00
#
_symmetry.space_group_name_H-M   'P 1'
#
loop_
_entity.id
_entity.type
_entity.pdbx_description
1 polymer ?
#
loop_
_entity_poly.entity_id
_entity_poly.type
_entity_poly.pdbx_seq_one_letter_code
_entity_poly.pdbx_strand_id
1 'polypeptide(L)'
;MDKLLLLLIVSLGIVITGCSDDNKVWEPHSPLNTSSLMLQYAEQNNYKQFNTLLLEGSDEASIKKMFETVKQVGTNSKEIKTFTLVTFDNGKTLLVHLTSETEDGKVLIQDVIEIPTEIASDIEKELNKRFEK
;
A
#
# COMPACT_ATOMS: atom_id res chain seq x y z
N MET A 1 -51.08 -8.59 27.18
CA MET A 1 -49.63 -8.38 27.33
C MET A 1 -48.84 -9.15 26.26
N ASP A 2 -49.29 -10.34 25.88
CA ASP A 2 -48.57 -11.23 24.95
C ASP A 2 -48.31 -10.64 23.56
N LYS A 3 -49.24 -9.83 23.02
CA LYS A 3 -49.08 -9.19 21.70
C LYS A 3 -48.06 -8.03 21.70
N LEU A 4 -47.90 -7.34 22.83
CA LEU A 4 -46.92 -6.25 22.97
C LEU A 4 -45.50 -6.80 23.12
N LEU A 5 -45.38 -7.93 23.85
CA LEU A 5 -44.13 -8.67 23.98
C LEU A 5 -43.64 -9.21 22.63
N LEU A 6 -44.55 -9.72 21.80
CA LEU A 6 -44.26 -10.25 20.47
C LEU A 6 -43.78 -9.15 19.50
N LEU A 7 -44.38 -7.95 19.56
CA LEU A 7 -43.96 -6.80 18.76
C LEU A 7 -42.56 -6.29 19.16
N LEU A 8 -42.25 -6.31 20.46
CA LEU A 8 -40.92 -5.96 20.98
C LEU A 8 -39.85 -6.96 20.49
N ILE A 9 -40.14 -8.26 20.53
CA ILE A 9 -39.23 -9.32 20.07
C ILE A 9 -38.97 -9.21 18.55
N VAL A 10 -40.01 -8.91 17.76
CA VAL A 10 -39.87 -8.72 16.31
C VAL A 10 -39.06 -7.45 15.97
N SER A 11 -39.26 -6.37 16.72
CA SER A 11 -38.48 -5.13 16.53
C SER A 11 -37.00 -5.29 16.90
N LEU A 12 -36.70 -6.14 17.90
CA LEU A 12 -35.33 -6.44 18.32
C LEU A 12 -34.61 -7.36 17.33
N GLY A 13 -35.35 -8.23 16.62
CA GLY A 13 -34.81 -9.12 15.58
C GLY A 13 -34.29 -8.40 14.32
N ILE A 14 -34.81 -7.22 14.00
CA ILE A 14 -34.41 -6.46 12.80
C ILE A 14 -33.06 -5.74 12.99
N VAL A 15 -32.63 -5.52 14.24
CA VAL A 15 -31.36 -4.82 14.54
C VAL A 15 -30.15 -5.77 14.48
N ILE A 16 -30.37 -7.09 14.55
CA ILE A 16 -29.29 -8.10 14.62
C ILE A 16 -28.78 -8.57 13.26
N THR A 17 -29.39 -8.12 12.14
CA THR A 17 -28.84 -8.36 10.79
C THR A 17 -27.92 -7.23 10.30
N GLY A 18 -27.59 -6.28 11.19
CA GLY A 18 -26.59 -5.24 10.91
C GLY A 18 -25.18 -5.74 11.15
N CYS A 19 -24.33 -5.58 10.13
CA CYS A 19 -22.90 -5.90 10.06
C CYS A 19 -22.56 -7.37 9.80
N SER A 20 -22.79 -7.81 8.55
CA SER A 20 -21.78 -8.66 7.90
C SER A 20 -20.48 -7.86 7.89
N ASP A 21 -19.45 -8.43 8.50
CA ASP A 21 -18.11 -7.86 8.63
C ASP A 21 -17.39 -7.93 7.27
N ASP A 22 -17.89 -7.18 6.29
CA ASP A 22 -17.19 -6.87 5.03
C ASP A 22 -16.18 -5.73 5.23
N ASN A 23 -15.77 -5.49 6.49
CA ASN A 23 -14.57 -4.74 6.79
C ASN A 23 -13.38 -5.61 6.39
N LYS A 24 -13.12 -5.75 5.09
CA LYS A 24 -11.76 -6.00 4.61
C LYS A 24 -10.96 -4.80 5.09
N VAL A 25 -10.45 -4.89 6.31
CA VAL A 25 -9.42 -4.01 6.83
C VAL A 25 -8.36 -4.01 5.75
N TRP A 26 -8.19 -2.86 5.12
CA TRP A 26 -7.25 -2.71 4.03
C TRP A 26 -5.86 -2.89 4.63
N GLU A 27 -5.34 -4.10 4.52
CA GLU A 27 -4.08 -4.53 5.11
C GLU A 27 -2.99 -4.56 4.02
N PRO A 28 -1.70 -4.40 4.40
CA PRO A 28 -0.57 -4.31 3.48
C PRO A 28 -0.21 -5.68 2.86
N HIS A 29 -1.16 -6.30 2.15
CA HIS A 29 -1.03 -7.64 1.56
C HIS A 29 -0.64 -7.62 0.08
N SER A 30 -0.51 -6.44 -0.52
CA SER A 30 -0.08 -6.27 -1.91
C SER A 30 0.67 -4.94 -2.08
N PRO A 31 1.56 -4.81 -3.09
CA PRO A 31 2.23 -3.55 -3.38
C PRO A 31 1.27 -2.38 -3.58
N LEU A 32 0.14 -2.63 -4.24
CA LEU A 32 -0.92 -1.64 -4.45
C LEU A 32 -1.57 -1.23 -3.13
N ASN A 33 -1.89 -2.19 -2.27
CA ASN A 33 -2.52 -1.92 -0.98
C ASN A 33 -1.58 -1.13 -0.06
N THR A 34 -0.33 -1.57 0.05
CA THR A 34 0.70 -0.90 0.86
C THR A 34 0.96 0.52 0.37
N SER A 35 1.03 0.73 -0.95
CA SER A 35 1.20 2.07 -1.55
C SER A 35 -0.01 2.97 -1.29
N SER A 36 -1.22 2.41 -1.31
CA SER A 36 -2.45 3.14 -0.97
C SER A 36 -2.49 3.56 0.50
N LEU A 37 -2.12 2.65 1.41
CA LEU A 37 -2.02 2.94 2.85
C LEU A 37 -0.94 3.99 3.14
N MET A 38 0.20 3.90 2.47
CA MET A 38 1.29 4.87 2.60
C MET A 38 0.78 6.28 2.33
N LEU A 39 0.05 6.47 1.23
CA LEU A 39 -0.56 7.76 0.87
C LEU A 39 -1.63 8.17 1.87
N GLN A 40 -2.55 7.27 2.22
CA GLN A 40 -3.62 7.54 3.18
C GLN A 40 -3.08 7.99 4.54
N TYR A 41 -2.09 7.29 5.08
CA TYR A 41 -1.50 7.63 6.38
C TYR A 41 -0.73 8.95 6.34
N ALA A 42 -0.05 9.26 5.24
CA ALA A 42 0.60 10.57 5.06
C ALA A 42 -0.42 11.72 4.99
N GLU A 43 -1.51 11.55 4.24
CA GLU A 43 -2.60 12.53 4.11
C GLU A 43 -3.30 12.80 5.45
N GLN A 44 -3.49 11.74 6.26
CA GLN A 44 -4.05 11.84 7.60
C GLN A 44 -3.05 12.32 8.67
N ASN A 45 -1.82 12.64 8.26
CA ASN A 45 -0.72 13.01 9.15
C ASN A 45 -0.46 11.95 10.25
N ASN A 46 -0.66 10.66 9.92
CA ASN A 46 -0.59 9.53 10.84
C ASN A 46 0.75 8.80 10.75
N TYR A 47 1.79 9.43 11.30
CA TYR A 47 3.16 8.87 11.32
C TYR A 47 3.24 7.47 11.94
N LYS A 48 2.47 7.22 13.01
CA LYS A 48 2.51 5.94 13.74
C LYS A 48 2.07 4.79 12.85
N GLN A 49 0.98 4.95 12.09
CA GLN A 49 0.53 3.94 11.14
C GLN A 49 1.41 3.90 9.89
N PHE A 50 1.95 5.02 9.43
CA PHE A 50 2.94 5.00 8.34
C PHE A 50 4.16 4.14 8.69
N ASN A 51 4.65 4.24 9.92
CA ASN A 51 5.79 3.46 10.40
C ASN A 51 5.53 1.95 10.39
N THR A 52 4.28 1.49 10.50
CA THR A 52 3.96 0.04 10.46
C THR A 52 4.08 -0.56 9.05
N LEU A 53 4.13 0.29 8.01
CA LEU A 53 4.29 -0.15 6.62
C LEU A 53 5.75 -0.42 6.23
N LEU A 54 6.70 -0.06 7.09
CA LEU A 54 8.13 -0.13 6.78
C LEU A 54 8.77 -1.36 7.39
N LEU A 55 9.82 -1.84 6.73
CA LEU A 55 10.61 -2.97 7.21
C LEU A 55 11.23 -2.64 8.58
N GLU A 56 11.16 -3.59 9.50
CA GLU A 56 11.82 -3.49 10.80
C GLU A 56 13.32 -3.19 10.65
N GLY A 57 13.86 -2.38 11.56
CA GLY A 57 15.28 -2.00 11.57
C GLY A 57 15.63 -0.72 10.79
N SER A 58 14.65 -0.10 10.12
CA SER A 58 14.80 1.24 9.55
C SER A 58 15.09 2.28 10.65
N ASP A 59 15.98 3.23 10.39
CA ASP A 59 16.26 4.30 11.35
C ASP A 59 15.15 5.37 11.37
N GLU A 60 14.85 5.90 12.55
CA GLU A 60 13.77 6.86 12.77
C GLU A 60 13.91 8.15 11.93
N ALA A 61 15.13 8.58 11.60
CA ALA A 61 15.34 9.78 10.79
C ALA A 61 14.96 9.53 9.32
N SER A 62 15.34 8.38 8.76
CA SER A 62 14.93 7.96 7.42
C SER A 62 13.42 7.77 7.32
N ILE A 63 12.78 7.19 8.33
CA ILE A 63 11.33 7.01 8.37
C ILE A 63 10.60 8.36 8.33
N LYS A 64 11.01 9.31 9.18
CA LYS A 64 10.48 10.68 9.17
C LYS A 64 10.66 11.36 7.81
N LYS A 65 11.84 11.20 7.20
CA LYS A 65 12.11 11.77 5.87
C LYS A 65 11.16 11.20 4.82
N MET A 66 10.90 9.88 4.83
CA MET A 66 9.95 9.26 3.91
C MET A 66 8.53 9.77 4.13
N PHE A 67 8.07 9.81 5.39
CA PHE A 67 6.75 10.32 5.73
C PHE A 67 6.53 11.75 5.24
N GLU A 68 7.47 12.66 5.54
CA GLU A 68 7.37 14.05 5.09
C GLU A 68 7.47 14.18 3.56
N THR A 69 8.27 13.34 2.90
CA THR A 69 8.33 13.33 1.42
C THR A 69 6.97 12.98 0.83
N VAL A 70 6.34 11.90 1.29
CA VAL A 70 5.02 11.46 0.79
C VAL A 70 3.95 12.52 1.07
N LYS A 71 3.97 13.11 2.27
CA LYS A 71 3.04 14.17 2.67
C LYS A 71 3.19 15.45 1.84
N GLN A 72 4.41 15.83 1.47
CA GLN A 72 4.68 17.03 0.67
C GLN A 72 4.29 16.87 -0.80
N VAL A 73 4.42 15.67 -1.37
CA VAL A 73 4.05 15.40 -2.77
C VAL A 73 2.59 15.02 -2.94
N GLY A 74 1.90 14.63 -1.86
CA GLY A 74 0.49 14.25 -1.88
C GLY A 74 -0.40 15.36 -2.44
N THR A 75 -1.18 15.04 -3.48
CA THR A 75 -2.22 15.94 -4.01
C THR A 75 -3.57 15.21 -4.02
N ASN A 76 -4.65 15.95 -4.22
CA ASN A 76 -6.02 15.39 -4.24
C ASN A 76 -6.25 14.35 -5.34
N SER A 77 -5.40 14.31 -6.38
CA SER A 77 -5.47 13.32 -7.46
C SER A 77 -4.20 12.49 -7.46
N LYS A 78 -4.34 11.17 -7.36
CA LYS A 78 -3.21 10.23 -7.40
C LYS A 78 -3.53 9.03 -8.26
N GLU A 79 -2.52 8.60 -9.00
CA GLU A 79 -2.51 7.34 -9.74
C GLU A 79 -1.40 6.49 -9.11
N ILE A 80 -1.72 5.25 -8.73
CA ILE A 80 -0.75 4.31 -8.17
C ILE A 80 -0.39 3.30 -9.26
N LYS A 81 0.89 3.27 -9.62
CA LYS A 81 1.46 2.27 -10.54
C LYS A 81 2.45 1.40 -9.79
N THR A 82 2.40 0.10 -10.06
CA THR A 82 3.32 -0.86 -9.43
C THR A 82 4.44 -1.18 -10.40
N PHE A 83 5.68 -0.87 -10.02
CA PHE A 83 6.86 -1.23 -10.79
C PHE A 83 7.74 -2.20 -10.01
N THR A 84 8.35 -3.15 -10.72
CA THR A 84 9.40 -4.03 -10.19
C THR A 84 10.68 -3.83 -10.96
N LEU A 85 11.79 -3.68 -10.25
CA LEU A 85 13.14 -3.70 -10.83
C LEU A 85 13.64 -5.13 -10.90
N VAL A 86 14.08 -5.56 -12.08
CA VAL A 86 14.66 -6.88 -12.31
C VAL A 86 16.08 -6.71 -12.83
N THR A 87 17.07 -7.02 -11.99
CA THR A 87 18.50 -6.99 -12.35
C THR A 87 18.96 -8.40 -12.71
N PHE A 88 19.60 -8.53 -13.86
CA PHE A 88 20.15 -9.80 -14.36
C PHE A 88 21.64 -9.89 -14.07
N ASP A 89 22.18 -11.12 -14.02
CA ASP A 89 23.60 -11.39 -13.76
C ASP A 89 24.56 -10.73 -14.78
N ASN A 90 24.06 -10.37 -15.96
CA ASN A 90 24.81 -9.65 -16.98
C ASN A 90 24.85 -8.11 -16.76
N GLY A 91 24.32 -7.63 -15.64
CA GLY A 91 24.29 -6.22 -15.27
C GLY A 91 23.20 -5.38 -15.95
N LYS A 92 22.30 -6.00 -16.74
CA LYS A 92 21.13 -5.31 -17.28
C LYS A 92 20.01 -5.23 -16.24
N THR A 93 19.32 -4.10 -16.21
CA THR A 93 18.18 -3.88 -15.30
C THR A 93 16.93 -3.50 -16.10
N LEU A 94 15.82 -4.15 -15.78
CA LEU A 94 14.51 -3.86 -16.37
C LEU A 94 13.58 -3.21 -15.35
N LEU A 95 12.81 -2.22 -15.78
CA LEU A 95 11.64 -1.72 -15.08
C LEU A 95 10.40 -2.42 -15.64
N VAL A 96 9.74 -3.23 -14.82
CA VAL A 96 8.55 -3.98 -15.21
C VAL A 96 7.33 -3.32 -14.60
N HIS A 97 6.40 -2.86 -15.44
CA HIS A 97 5.12 -2.31 -15.00
C HIS A 97 4.10 -3.44 -14.80
N LEU A 98 3.55 -3.54 -13.59
CA LEU A 98 2.61 -4.58 -13.19
C LEU A 98 1.20 -4.00 -13.03
N THR A 99 0.20 -4.73 -13.52
CA THR A 99 -1.22 -4.39 -13.40
C THR A 99 -2.02 -5.56 -12.84
N SER A 100 -3.13 -5.27 -12.15
CA SER A 100 -4.05 -6.25 -11.57
C SER A 100 -5.48 -6.02 -12.05
N GLU A 101 -5.64 -5.79 -13.36
CA GLU A 101 -6.94 -5.48 -14.02
C GLU A 101 -7.96 -6.63 -13.99
N THR A 102 -7.61 -7.80 -13.45
CA THR A 102 -8.48 -8.97 -13.45
C THR A 102 -9.16 -9.18 -12.08
N GLU A 103 -10.45 -9.51 -12.11
CA GLU A 103 -11.27 -9.78 -10.91
C GLU A 103 -10.74 -10.96 -10.06
N ASP A 104 -9.91 -11.82 -10.65
CA ASP A 104 -9.28 -12.96 -9.98
C ASP A 104 -8.00 -12.60 -9.20
N GLY A 105 -7.61 -11.31 -9.17
CA GLY A 105 -6.45 -10.82 -8.43
C GLY A 105 -5.11 -11.22 -9.03
N LYS A 106 -5.09 -11.70 -10.28
CA LYS A 106 -3.83 -11.99 -10.98
C LYS A 106 -3.07 -10.71 -11.27
N VAL A 107 -1.76 -10.76 -11.05
CA VAL A 107 -0.83 -9.71 -11.44
C VAL A 107 -0.26 -10.05 -12.80
N LEU A 108 -0.40 -9.14 -13.76
CA LEU A 108 0.04 -9.28 -15.14
C LEU A 108 1.10 -8.23 -15.47
N ILE A 109 1.93 -8.52 -16.46
CA ILE A 109 2.92 -7.58 -17.01
C ILE A 109 2.22 -6.70 -18.04
N GLN A 110 2.26 -5.40 -17.83
CA GLN A 110 1.74 -4.42 -18.80
C GLN A 110 2.84 -3.89 -19.71
N ASP A 111 4.03 -3.62 -19.18
CA ASP A 111 5.14 -3.04 -19.94
C ASP A 111 6.51 -3.45 -19.35
N VAL A 112 7.56 -3.41 -20.17
CA VAL A 112 8.94 -3.72 -19.83
C VAL A 112 9.88 -2.72 -20.50
N ILE A 113 10.63 -1.99 -19.68
CA ILE A 113 11.59 -0.98 -20.14
C ILE A 113 13.00 -1.38 -19.68
N GLU A 114 13.96 -1.42 -20.61
CA GLU A 114 15.39 -1.53 -20.24
C GLU A 114 15.88 -0.19 -19.68
N ILE A 115 16.39 -0.20 -18.45
CA ILE A 115 16.94 0.98 -17.80
C ILE A 115 18.44 1.08 -18.16
N PRO A 116 18.92 2.25 -18.63
CA PRO A 116 20.35 2.49 -18.82
C PRO A 116 21.14 2.22 -17.53
N THR A 117 22.32 1.59 -17.67
CA THR A 117 23.14 1.16 -16.53
C THR A 117 23.50 2.32 -15.59
N GLU A 118 23.68 3.52 -16.12
CA GLU A 118 23.97 4.72 -15.32
C GLU A 118 22.81 5.04 -14.36
N ILE A 119 21.57 4.99 -14.86
CA ILE A 119 20.36 5.26 -14.06
C ILE A 119 20.13 4.14 -13.04
N ALA A 120 20.32 2.88 -13.45
CA ALA A 120 20.20 1.74 -12.54
C ALA A 120 21.19 1.85 -11.38
N SER A 121 22.44 2.24 -11.66
CA SER A 121 23.48 2.43 -10.65
C SER A 121 23.12 3.54 -9.64
N ASP A 122 22.54 4.64 -10.12
CA ASP A 122 22.09 5.74 -9.26
C ASP A 122 20.94 5.31 -8.33
N ILE A 123 19.99 4.53 -8.85
CA ILE A 123 18.88 3.98 -8.05
C ILE A 123 19.42 3.05 -6.96
N GLU A 124 20.30 2.10 -7.32
CA GLU A 124 20.88 1.15 -6.36
C GLU A 124 21.67 1.86 -5.26
N LYS A 125 22.44 2.89 -5.63
CA LYS A 125 23.18 3.70 -4.67
C LYS A 125 22.26 4.39 -3.67
N GLU A 126 21.14 4.96 -4.11
CA GLU A 126 20.17 5.61 -3.22
C GLU A 126 19.41 4.60 -2.34
N LEU A 127 19.19 3.37 -2.81
CA LEU A 127 18.61 2.29 -2.01
C LEU A 127 19.58 1.80 -0.94
N ASN A 128 20.86 1.59 -1.28
CA ASN A 128 21.86 1.03 -0.36
C ASN A 128 22.33 2.01 0.71
N LYS A 129 22.40 3.32 0.41
CA LYS A 129 22.69 4.37 1.40
C LYS A 129 21.81 4.31 2.66
N ARG A 130 20.65 3.67 2.59
CA ARG A 130 19.67 3.57 3.69
C ARG A 130 19.92 2.40 4.63
N PHE A 131 20.73 1.43 4.22
CA PHE A 131 21.01 0.21 4.98
C PHE A 131 22.45 0.13 5.49
N GLU A 132 23.35 1.00 5.01
CA GLU A 132 24.69 1.18 5.55
C GLU A 132 24.61 2.02 6.83
N LYS A 133 24.78 1.37 7.99
CA LYS A 133 24.91 2.00 9.32
C LYS A 133 26.32 2.52 9.57
#